data_AF-A0A7U7GCT9-F1
#
_entry.id   AF-A0A7U7GCT9-F1
#
_cell.length_a   1.000
_cell.length_b   1.000
_cell.length_c   1.000
_cell.angle_alpha   90.00
_cell.angle_beta   90.00
_cell.angle_gamma   90.00
#
_symmetry.space_group_name_H-M   'P 1'
#
loop_
_entity.id
_entity.type
_entity.pdbx_description
1 polymer ?
#
loop_
_entity_poly.entity_id
_entity_poly.type
_entity_poly.pdbx_seq_one_letter_code
_entity_poly.pdbx_strand_id
1 'polypeptide(L)'
;MKDGDETSIPDEDEPEPLYHLDENGRLIWTDEGRHAYQRRFARFGIRLEAIETFEDYRTAMRLSACVFMEDTLRQLAERAADKPWHELLVAALTGDPASVERAQRRYETRQKLSLIL
;
A
#
# COMPACT_ATOMS: atom_id res chain seq x y z
N MET A 1 45.20 -22.59 -8.99
CA MET A 1 44.39 -21.80 -8.05
C MET A 1 43.76 -20.68 -8.87
N LYS A 2 42.46 -20.78 -9.13
CA LYS A 2 41.67 -19.71 -9.75
C LYS A 2 40.76 -19.23 -8.63
N ASP A 3 41.15 -18.15 -7.97
CA ASP A 3 40.27 -17.48 -7.03
C ASP A 3 39.33 -16.62 -7.88
N GLY A 4 38.06 -17.01 -7.85
CA GLY A 4 36.98 -16.36 -8.56
C GLY A 4 36.77 -14.97 -7.98
N ASP A 5 36.93 -13.98 -8.86
CA ASP A 5 36.44 -12.63 -8.68
C ASP A 5 34.91 -12.73 -8.53
N GLU A 6 34.42 -12.69 -7.29
CA GLU A 6 33.00 -12.59 -6.97
C GLU A 6 32.53 -11.20 -7.42
N THR A 7 32.24 -11.09 -8.71
CA THR A 7 31.46 -9.97 -9.23
C THR A 7 30.05 -10.13 -8.67
N SER A 8 29.78 -9.51 -7.51
CA SER A 8 28.41 -9.34 -7.01
C SER A 8 27.64 -8.54 -8.05
N ILE A 9 26.85 -9.23 -8.85
CA ILE A 9 25.89 -8.62 -9.77
C ILE A 9 24.87 -7.93 -8.87
N PRO A 10 24.66 -6.61 -8.99
CA PRO A 10 23.60 -5.94 -8.24
C PRO A 10 22.26 -6.54 -8.68
N ASP A 11 21.49 -7.06 -7.72
CA ASP A 11 20.11 -7.52 -7.95
C ASP A 11 19.29 -6.30 -8.41
N GLU A 12 19.07 -6.18 -9.73
CA GLU A 12 18.27 -5.11 -10.36
C GLU A 12 16.77 -5.17 -9.98
N ASP A 13 16.37 -6.19 -9.22
CA ASP A 13 14.99 -6.43 -8.78
C ASP A 13 14.64 -5.80 -7.43
N GLU A 14 15.61 -5.22 -6.71
CA GLU A 14 15.32 -4.59 -5.41
C GLU A 14 14.74 -3.17 -5.62
N PRO A 15 13.49 -2.90 -5.16
CA PRO A 15 12.87 -1.61 -5.37
C PRO A 15 13.68 -0.51 -4.68
N GLU A 16 13.86 0.63 -5.38
CA GLU A 16 14.59 1.75 -4.81
C GLU A 16 14.00 2.16 -3.44
N PRO A 17 14.86 2.43 -2.43
CA PRO A 17 14.41 2.88 -1.14
C PRO A 17 13.65 4.21 -1.25
N LEU A 18 12.55 4.34 -0.50
CA LEU A 18 11.70 5.54 -0.51
C LEU A 18 12.28 6.69 0.32
N TYR A 19 13.23 6.38 1.21
CA TYR A 19 13.94 7.37 2.01
C TYR A 19 15.27 6.78 2.51
N HIS A 20 16.18 7.67 2.88
CA HIS A 20 17.41 7.36 3.60
C HIS A 20 17.48 8.16 4.89
N LEU A 21 18.38 7.78 5.79
CA LEU A 21 18.75 8.59 6.94
C LEU A 21 20.13 9.21 6.69
N ASP A 22 20.29 10.49 6.99
CA ASP A 22 21.60 11.14 7.01
C ASP A 22 22.39 10.76 8.27
N GLU A 23 23.62 11.26 8.37
CA GLU A 23 24.52 11.03 9.51
C GLU A 23 23.96 11.54 10.85
N ASN A 24 22.97 12.44 10.82
CA ASN A 24 22.29 12.99 11.98
C ASN A 24 20.94 12.29 12.28
N GLY A 25 20.60 11.24 11.54
CA GLY A 25 19.33 10.53 11.66
C GLY A 25 18.13 11.27 11.05
N ARG A 26 18.35 12.30 10.22
CA ARG A 26 17.31 13.00 9.48
C ARG A 26 16.88 12.21 8.26
N LEU A 27 15.59 12.20 7.99
CA LEU A 27 14.99 11.49 6.88
C LEU A 27 15.12 12.32 5.60
N ILE A 28 15.81 11.74 4.60
CA ILE A 28 15.96 12.31 3.27
C ILE A 28 15.09 11.49 2.31
N TRP A 29 14.06 12.12 1.76
CA TRP A 29 13.18 11.50 0.78
C TRP A 29 13.88 11.32 -0.57
N THR A 30 13.73 10.15 -1.18
CA THR A 30 14.07 9.96 -2.60
C THR A 30 12.98 10.57 -3.48
N ASP A 31 13.23 10.69 -4.79
CA ASP A 31 12.20 11.16 -5.72
C ASP A 31 11.00 10.20 -5.76
N GLU A 32 11.25 8.90 -5.72
CA GLU A 32 10.21 7.88 -5.64
C GLU A 32 9.41 8.00 -4.33
N GLY A 33 10.08 8.19 -3.19
CA GLY A 33 9.43 8.45 -1.91
C GLY A 33 8.57 9.70 -1.90
N ARG A 34 9.06 10.80 -2.50
CA ARG A 34 8.27 12.03 -2.70
C ARG A 34 7.02 11.73 -3.50
N HIS A 35 7.16 11.06 -4.65
CA HIS A 35 6.02 10.74 -5.51
C HIS A 35 4.97 9.88 -4.80
N ALA A 36 5.42 8.84 -4.09
CA ALA A 36 4.56 7.90 -3.38
C ALA A 36 3.79 8.55 -2.21
N TYR A 37 4.46 9.39 -1.42
CA TYR A 37 3.91 9.86 -0.14
C TYR A 37 3.34 11.28 -0.17
N GLN A 38 3.69 12.12 -1.14
CA GLN A 38 3.24 13.51 -1.19
C GLN A 38 1.71 13.62 -1.21
N ARG A 39 1.02 12.86 -2.09
CA ARG A 39 -0.45 12.88 -2.14
C ARG A 39 -1.08 12.30 -0.88
N ARG A 40 -0.47 11.26 -0.31
CA ARG A 40 -0.97 10.60 0.90
C ARG A 40 -0.99 11.57 2.07
N PHE A 41 0.12 12.24 2.35
CA PHE A 41 0.26 13.13 3.51
C PHE A 41 -0.41 14.49 3.32
N ALA A 42 -0.43 15.04 2.09
CA ALA A 42 -1.11 16.30 1.81
C ALA A 42 -2.62 16.26 2.15
N ARG A 43 -3.28 15.10 2.01
CA ARG A 43 -4.68 14.90 2.41
C ARG A 43 -4.96 15.12 3.89
N PHE A 44 -3.91 15.00 4.73
CA PHE A 44 -3.98 15.20 6.17
C PHE A 44 -3.36 16.53 6.61
N GLY A 45 -3.05 17.42 5.66
CA GLY A 45 -2.35 18.67 5.95
C GLY A 45 -0.90 18.47 6.40
N ILE A 46 -0.35 17.26 6.22
CA ILE A 46 1.04 16.96 6.58
C ILE A 46 1.91 17.26 5.36
N ARG A 47 2.83 18.20 5.51
CA ARG A 47 3.86 18.49 4.51
C ARG A 47 4.98 17.47 4.61
N LEU A 48 5.41 16.92 3.49
CA LEU A 48 6.48 15.94 3.45
C LEU A 48 7.79 16.50 4.02
N GLU A 49 8.04 17.80 3.80
CA GLU A 49 9.22 18.51 4.33
C GLU A 49 9.19 18.67 5.86
N ALA A 50 8.03 18.52 6.51
CA ALA A 50 7.91 18.55 7.97
C ALA A 50 8.19 17.18 8.61
N ILE A 51 8.41 16.13 7.80
CA ILE A 51 8.79 14.80 8.26
C ILE A 51 10.31 14.72 8.23
N GLU A 52 10.95 15.17 9.31
CA GLU A 52 12.41 15.26 9.39
C GLU A 52 13.03 14.02 10.03
N THR A 53 12.29 13.26 10.83
CA THR A 53 12.80 12.09 11.54
C THR A 53 12.01 10.83 11.22
N PHE A 54 12.60 9.68 11.58
CA PHE A 54 11.88 8.41 11.50
C PHE A 54 10.64 8.38 12.43
N GLU A 55 10.67 9.09 13.56
CA GLU A 55 9.52 9.18 14.47
C GLU A 55 8.38 10.02 13.87
N ASP A 56 8.71 11.14 13.22
CA ASP A 56 7.74 11.94 12.46
C ASP A 56 7.10 11.09 11.36
N TYR A 57 7.91 10.30 10.66
CA TYR A 57 7.43 9.40 9.62
C TYR A 57 6.48 8.35 10.19
N ARG A 58 6.83 7.68 11.30
CA ARG A 58 5.93 6.73 11.94
C ARG A 58 4.63 7.38 12.38
N THR A 59 4.68 8.62 12.86
CA THR A 59 3.50 9.38 13.27
C THR A 59 2.61 9.73 12.08
N ALA A 60 3.18 10.29 11.01
CA ALA A 60 2.47 10.58 9.77
C ALA A 60 1.88 9.32 9.12
N MET A 61 2.59 8.19 9.18
CA MET A 61 2.11 6.90 8.70
C MET A 61 0.92 6.39 9.50
N ARG A 62 0.95 6.51 10.83
CA ARG A 62 -0.19 6.14 11.70
C ARG A 62 -1.41 7.01 11.41
N LEU A 63 -1.22 8.33 11.32
CA LEU A 63 -2.31 9.27 11.02
C LEU A 63 -2.93 9.00 9.65
N SER A 64 -2.12 8.59 8.68
CA SER A 64 -2.59 8.29 7.32
C SER A 64 -3.04 6.85 7.08
N ALA A 65 -2.83 5.94 8.03
CA ALA A 65 -3.09 4.50 7.86
C ALA A 65 -4.59 4.18 7.65
N CYS A 66 -5.48 4.90 8.33
CA CYS A 66 -6.93 4.68 8.21
C CYS A 66 -7.42 4.95 6.78
N VAL A 67 -6.93 6.01 6.13
CA VAL A 67 -7.35 6.36 4.76
C VAL A 67 -6.58 5.59 3.70
N PHE A 68 -5.35 5.15 3.97
CA PHE A 68 -4.61 4.32 3.02
C PHE A 68 -5.30 2.97 2.75
N MET A 69 -5.89 2.34 3.77
CA MET A 69 -6.71 1.14 3.57
C MET A 69 -7.97 1.45 2.77
N GLU A 70 -8.66 2.56 3.07
CA GLU A 70 -9.86 2.97 2.33
C GLU A 70 -9.57 3.31 0.87
N ASP A 71 -8.49 4.02 0.57
CA ASP A 71 -8.07 4.34 -0.81
C ASP A 71 -7.62 3.10 -1.56
N THR A 72 -6.87 2.21 -0.91
CA THR A 72 -6.41 0.96 -1.54
C THR A 72 -7.59 0.05 -1.85
N LEU A 73 -8.50 -0.12 -0.89
CA LEU A 73 -9.71 -0.91 -1.09
C LEU A 73 -10.66 -0.27 -2.11
N ARG A 74 -10.74 1.06 -2.17
CA ARG A 74 -11.55 1.79 -3.17
C ARG A 74 -10.98 1.64 -4.57
N GLN A 75 -9.68 1.82 -4.74
CA GLN A 75 -9.01 1.58 -6.02
C GLN A 75 -9.08 0.11 -6.44
N LEU A 76 -8.97 -0.83 -5.48
CA LEU A 76 -9.18 -2.25 -5.75
C LEU A 76 -10.63 -2.53 -6.15
N ALA A 77 -11.61 -1.91 -5.49
CA ALA A 77 -13.02 -2.04 -5.84
C ALA A 77 -13.29 -1.47 -7.25
N GLU A 78 -12.79 -0.29 -7.58
CA GLU A 78 -12.90 0.32 -8.91
C GLU A 78 -12.28 -0.56 -10.00
N ARG A 79 -11.06 -1.08 -9.79
CA ARG A 79 -10.41 -2.03 -10.71
C ARG A 79 -11.15 -3.36 -10.80
N ALA A 80 -11.89 -3.71 -9.75
CA ALA A 80 -12.68 -4.92 -9.68
C ALA A 80 -14.12 -4.71 -10.17
N ALA A 81 -14.52 -3.57 -10.75
CA ALA A 81 -15.92 -3.30 -11.09
C ALA A 81 -16.61 -4.43 -11.88
N ASP A 82 -15.91 -5.03 -12.84
CA ASP A 82 -16.41 -6.16 -13.65
C ASP A 82 -16.06 -7.53 -13.06
N LYS A 83 -15.48 -7.55 -11.87
CA LYS A 83 -15.01 -8.76 -11.20
C LYS A 83 -16.02 -9.24 -10.17
N PRO A 84 -16.16 -10.56 -10.05
CA PRO A 84 -17.06 -11.23 -9.10
C PRO A 84 -16.84 -10.86 -7.62
N TRP A 85 -15.64 -10.44 -7.24
CA TRP A 85 -15.27 -10.07 -5.87
C TRP A 85 -15.44 -8.56 -5.60
N HIS A 86 -15.95 -7.77 -6.55
CA HIS A 86 -16.27 -6.35 -6.35
C HIS A 86 -17.14 -6.10 -5.12
N GLU A 87 -18.26 -6.85 -5.02
CA GLU A 87 -19.23 -6.73 -3.92
C GLU A 87 -18.56 -6.98 -2.56
N LEU A 88 -17.57 -7.88 -2.49
CA LEU A 88 -16.83 -8.18 -1.27
C LEU A 88 -15.90 -7.03 -0.88
N LEU A 89 -15.20 -6.44 -1.86
CA LEU A 89 -14.33 -5.27 -1.63
C LEU A 89 -15.13 -4.03 -1.21
N VAL A 90 -16.29 -3.81 -1.82
CA VAL A 90 -17.21 -2.72 -1.43
C VAL A 90 -17.77 -2.93 -0.03
N ALA A 91 -18.15 -4.16 0.33
CA ALA A 91 -18.61 -4.45 1.68
C ALA A 91 -17.49 -4.23 2.72
N ALA A 92 -16.26 -4.64 2.42
CA ALA A 92 -15.10 -4.42 3.28
C ALA A 92 -14.81 -2.91 3.49
N LEU A 93 -15.02 -2.07 2.47
CA LEU A 93 -14.92 -0.61 2.57
C LEU A 93 -15.92 0.01 3.55
N THR A 94 -17.14 -0.52 3.60
CA THR A 94 -18.19 0.01 4.49
C THR A 94 -18.00 -0.38 5.95
N GLY A 95 -17.17 -1.40 6.23
CA GLY A 95 -16.92 -1.90 7.58
C GLY A 95 -18.12 -2.55 8.28
N ASP A 96 -19.27 -2.68 7.62
CA ASP A 96 -20.47 -3.33 8.16
C ASP A 96 -20.31 -4.87 8.13
N PRO A 97 -20.21 -5.54 9.29
CA PRO A 97 -20.00 -6.98 9.36
C PRO A 97 -21.11 -7.78 8.65
N ALA A 98 -22.36 -7.30 8.72
CA ALA A 98 -23.49 -7.98 8.10
C ALA A 98 -23.46 -7.88 6.56
N SER A 99 -22.91 -6.80 6.01
CA SER A 99 -22.70 -6.64 4.58
C SER A 99 -21.55 -7.49 4.07
N VAL A 100 -20.45 -7.58 4.84
CA VAL A 100 -19.31 -8.45 4.51
C VAL A 100 -19.73 -9.91 4.47
N GLU A 101 -20.45 -10.40 5.50
CA GLU A 101 -20.88 -11.79 5.56
C GLU A 101 -21.81 -12.16 4.39
N ARG A 102 -22.73 -11.27 4.02
CA ARG A 102 -23.61 -11.48 2.86
C ARG A 102 -22.84 -11.51 1.54
N ALA A 103 -21.88 -10.62 1.35
CA ALA A 103 -21.06 -10.58 0.14
C ALA A 103 -20.18 -11.84 0.03
N GLN A 104 -19.60 -12.28 1.15
CA GLN A 104 -18.79 -13.49 1.20
C GLN A 104 -19.59 -14.74 0.84
N ARG A 105 -20.78 -14.94 1.43
CA ARG A 105 -21.66 -16.07 1.08
C ARG A 105 -22.02 -16.09 -0.40
N ARG A 106 -22.27 -14.93 -1.03
CA ARG A 106 -22.55 -14.85 -2.48
C ARG A 106 -21.34 -15.22 -3.32
N TYR A 107 -20.15 -14.73 -2.96
CA TYR A 107 -18.91 -15.07 -3.65
C TYR A 107 -18.64 -16.59 -3.60
N GLU A 108 -18.72 -17.19 -2.41
CA GLU A 108 -18.56 -18.64 -2.22
C GLU A 108 -19.61 -19.45 -2.98
N THR A 109 -20.87 -18.99 -3.01
CA THR A 109 -21.95 -19.65 -3.76
C THR A 109 -21.68 -19.61 -5.26
N ARG A 110 -21.24 -18.46 -5.79
CA ARG A 110 -20.92 -18.32 -7.22
C ARG A 110 -19.68 -19.13 -7.62
N GLN A 111 -18.69 -19.27 -6.74
CA GLN A 111 -17.55 -20.18 -6.93
C GLN A 111 -18.00 -21.65 -6.98
N LYS A 112 -18.85 -22.09 -6.04
CA LYS A 112 -19.40 -23.48 -6.02
C LYS A 112 -20.20 -23.81 -7.28
N LEU A 113 -20.88 -22.81 -7.85
CA LEU A 113 -21.65 -22.97 -9.09
C LEU A 113 -20.78 -22.88 -10.36
N SER A 114 -19.45 -22.75 -10.25
CA SER A 114 -18.52 -22.55 -11.38
C SER A 114 -18.86 -21.35 -12.27
N LEU A 115 -19.62 -20.38 -11.75
CA LEU A 115 -19.99 -19.15 -12.47
C LEU A 115 -18.82 -18.16 -12.51
N ILE A 116 -17.75 -18.49 -11.82
CA ILE A 116 -16.55 -17.69 -11.65
C ILE A 116 -15.37 -18.64 -11.46
N LEU A 117 -14.29 -18.43 -12.23
CA LEU A 117 -13.00 -19.09 -12.08
C LEU A 117 -12.11 -18.34 -11.08
#